data_AF-A0AAE7CB40-F1
#
_entry.id   AF-A0AAE7CB40-F1
#
_cell.length_a   1.000
_cell.length_b   1.000
_cell.length_c   1.000
_cell.angle_alpha   90.00
_cell.angle_beta   90.00
_cell.angle_gamma   90.00
#
_symmetry.space_group_name_H-M   'P 1'
#
loop_
_entity.id
_entity.type
_entity.pdbx_description
1 polymer ?
#
loop_
_entity_poly.entity_id
_entity_poly.type
_entity_poly.pdbx_seq_one_letter_code
_entity_poly.pdbx_strand_id
1 'polypeptide(L)'
;MDWFRNAVFTPGADRDEVGAGLDEYVTELRAWARRHVDAPVGVFLSGSLARREPGVMSTGHGGVLLSDLDLVVIAAGEELAQRIAGTLKAEMLERRPDLTTTTFAVDVGNLRRLRGSVAADLAQGWDEPLYGSAPGPFPRRDLTDRDHEELCIHQLGACLFYPPADAPCDGLRHFRPGRGMHAVKSVLESLRLRVSVAGVRAPTYASLLAPESSEVLAAEQRDLAHRAIRARELGAPLSEFDDLAIPSVLAALSDRLGCSPTQASLARAVEDRVRDLTGVLPLFSALAVLLALGPGDPPLDAAIRGLLARTSDAELPTSRSARDQLVSAASPGDLGVHLPLWLDIREDYYTRLGDTNFGRVADPGGHR
;
A
#
# COMPACT_ATOMS: atom_id res chain seq x y z
N MET A 1 -3.93 -21.97 11.63
CA MET A 1 -4.36 -21.30 10.38
C MET A 1 -3.21 -21.47 9.40
N ASP A 2 -3.40 -21.79 8.11
CA ASP A 2 -2.24 -21.89 7.19
C ASP A 2 -1.78 -20.49 6.79
N TRP A 3 -0.81 -19.95 7.53
CA TRP A 3 -0.25 -18.62 7.36
C TRP A 3 0.53 -18.45 6.05
N PHE A 4 1.05 -19.53 5.48
CA PHE A 4 2.01 -19.51 4.37
C PHE A 4 1.45 -20.16 3.09
N ARG A 5 0.13 -20.37 3.02
CA ARG A 5 -0.55 -21.03 1.88
C ARG A 5 -0.13 -20.48 0.52
N ASN A 6 0.10 -19.18 0.42
CA ASN A 6 0.45 -18.50 -0.83
C ASN A 6 1.92 -18.03 -0.85
N ALA A 7 2.73 -18.42 0.14
CA ALA A 7 4.17 -18.21 0.12
C ALA A 7 4.86 -19.30 -0.71
N VAL A 8 5.72 -18.91 -1.64
CA VAL A 8 6.31 -19.80 -2.65
C VAL A 8 7.69 -20.30 -2.23
N PHE A 9 8.53 -19.43 -1.68
CA PHE A 9 9.96 -19.66 -1.41
C PHE A 9 10.31 -19.75 0.07
N THR A 10 9.43 -19.33 0.99
CA THR A 10 9.73 -19.43 2.43
C THR A 10 10.05 -20.89 2.82
N PRO A 11 11.20 -21.19 3.45
CA PRO A 11 11.56 -22.53 3.90
C PRO A 11 10.61 -23.09 4.95
N GLY A 12 10.40 -24.42 4.96
CA GLY A 12 9.46 -25.07 5.88
C GLY A 12 9.74 -24.80 7.37
N ALA A 13 11.01 -24.85 7.80
CA ALA A 13 11.38 -24.57 9.19
C ALA A 13 10.97 -23.16 9.62
N ASP A 14 11.19 -22.16 8.76
CA ASP A 14 10.81 -20.77 9.02
C ASP A 14 9.27 -20.61 9.05
N ARG A 15 8.54 -21.36 8.21
CA ARG A 15 7.06 -21.37 8.21
C ARG A 15 6.52 -21.89 9.55
N ASP A 16 7.09 -22.98 10.04
CA ASP A 16 6.63 -23.63 11.27
C ASP A 16 6.88 -22.72 12.49
N GLU A 17 8.08 -22.13 12.58
CA GLU A 17 8.46 -21.26 13.70
C GLU A 17 7.65 -19.95 13.72
N VAL A 18 7.64 -19.23 12.60
CA VAL A 18 6.87 -17.97 12.50
C VAL A 18 5.37 -18.24 12.61
N GLY A 19 4.89 -19.35 12.05
CA GLY A 19 3.50 -19.79 12.17
C GLY A 19 3.09 -20.04 13.62
N ALA A 20 3.93 -20.70 14.40
CA ALA A 20 3.70 -20.90 15.83
C ALA A 20 3.65 -19.58 16.60
N GLY A 21 4.58 -18.65 16.30
CA GLY A 21 4.60 -17.31 16.90
C GLY A 21 3.35 -16.48 16.58
N LEU A 22 2.81 -16.61 15.36
CA LEU A 22 1.55 -15.99 14.94
C LEU A 22 0.32 -16.61 15.63
N ASP A 23 0.29 -17.93 15.79
CA ASP A 23 -0.78 -18.62 16.51
C ASP A 23 -0.80 -18.25 18.00
N GLU A 24 0.37 -18.06 18.61
CA GLU A 24 0.50 -17.51 19.96
C GLU A 24 0.00 -16.06 20.04
N TYR A 25 0.40 -15.20 19.11
CA TYR A 25 -0.10 -13.82 19.01
C TYR A 25 -1.64 -13.78 18.95
N VAL A 26 -2.25 -14.62 18.11
CA VAL A 26 -3.71 -14.71 17.99
C VAL A 26 -4.34 -15.21 19.29
N THR A 27 -3.68 -16.12 20.01
CA THR A 27 -4.14 -16.61 21.31
C THR A 27 -4.15 -15.49 22.35
N GLU A 28 -3.10 -14.68 22.42
CA GLU A 28 -3.01 -13.52 23.30
C GLU A 28 -4.04 -12.44 22.96
N LEU A 29 -4.20 -12.12 21.67
CA LEU A 29 -5.22 -11.19 21.19
C LEU A 29 -6.61 -11.64 21.62
N ARG A 30 -6.94 -12.93 21.44
CA ARG A 30 -8.23 -13.49 21.87
C ARG A 30 -8.40 -13.42 23.38
N ALA A 31 -7.34 -13.71 24.15
CA ALA A 31 -7.39 -13.65 25.60
C ALA A 31 -7.61 -12.20 26.10
N TRP A 32 -6.94 -11.22 25.48
CA TRP A 32 -7.17 -9.81 25.75
C TRP A 32 -8.60 -9.39 25.40
N ALA A 33 -9.06 -9.75 24.19
CA ALA A 33 -10.38 -9.33 23.69
C ALA A 33 -11.52 -9.90 24.55
N ARG A 34 -11.42 -11.15 25.01
CA ARG A 34 -12.39 -11.76 25.93
C ARG A 34 -12.51 -11.03 27.28
N ARG A 35 -11.45 -10.35 27.72
CA ARG A 35 -11.45 -9.61 29.00
C ARG A 35 -11.94 -8.18 28.86
N HIS A 36 -11.68 -7.55 27.72
CA HIS A 36 -11.83 -6.09 27.56
C HIS A 36 -12.89 -5.67 26.54
N VAL A 37 -13.39 -6.59 25.71
CA VAL A 37 -14.41 -6.30 24.70
C VAL A 37 -15.75 -6.86 25.17
N ASP A 38 -16.64 -5.97 25.58
CA ASP A 38 -18.00 -6.25 26.08
C ASP A 38 -19.10 -6.08 25.01
N ALA A 39 -18.72 -5.70 23.79
CA ALA A 39 -19.62 -5.45 22.67
C ALA A 39 -19.41 -6.44 21.50
N PRO A 40 -20.41 -6.62 20.61
CA PRO A 40 -20.26 -7.39 19.38
C PRO A 40 -19.23 -6.73 18.45
N VAL A 41 -18.05 -7.34 18.35
CA VAL A 41 -16.91 -6.83 17.57
C VAL A 41 -16.31 -7.98 16.78
N GLY A 42 -15.87 -7.69 15.57
CA GLY A 42 -15.04 -8.59 14.78
C GLY A 42 -13.63 -8.03 14.63
N VAL A 43 -12.61 -8.88 14.82
CA VAL A 43 -11.22 -8.53 14.53
C VAL A 43 -10.72 -9.42 13.41
N PHE A 44 -10.24 -8.81 12.33
CA PHE A 44 -9.83 -9.48 11.11
C PHE A 44 -8.41 -9.11 10.71
N LEU A 45 -7.86 -9.85 9.77
CA LEU A 45 -6.61 -9.51 9.09
C LEU A 45 -6.90 -8.82 7.76
N SER A 46 -6.00 -7.92 7.40
CA SER A 46 -5.80 -7.36 6.06
C SER A 46 -4.32 -7.54 5.66
N GLY A 47 -3.95 -7.04 4.49
CA GLY A 47 -2.56 -7.02 4.04
C GLY A 47 -2.02 -8.40 3.69
N SER A 48 -0.70 -8.53 3.70
CA SER A 48 -0.02 -9.75 3.24
C SER A 48 -0.33 -10.99 4.08
N LEU A 49 -0.63 -10.83 5.36
CA LEU A 49 -1.01 -11.96 6.22
C LEU A 49 -2.43 -12.46 5.91
N ALA A 50 -3.37 -11.59 5.57
CA ALA A 50 -4.68 -12.02 5.08
C ALA A 50 -4.56 -12.78 3.75
N ARG A 51 -3.63 -12.35 2.89
CA ARG A 51 -3.28 -13.02 1.63
C ARG A 51 -2.46 -14.30 1.80
N ARG A 52 -2.08 -14.70 3.03
CA ARG A 52 -1.23 -15.88 3.32
C ARG A 52 0.13 -15.87 2.63
N GLU A 53 0.69 -14.69 2.46
CA GLU A 53 2.02 -14.46 1.88
C GLU A 53 2.88 -13.64 2.86
N PRO A 54 3.17 -14.12 4.07
CA PRO A 54 4.12 -13.46 4.97
C PRO A 54 5.52 -13.35 4.35
N GLY A 55 6.22 -12.28 4.70
CA GLY A 55 7.64 -12.12 4.43
C GLY A 55 8.40 -12.48 5.70
N VAL A 56 9.48 -13.24 5.56
CA VAL A 56 10.26 -13.77 6.67
C VAL A 56 11.73 -13.52 6.40
N MET A 57 12.48 -13.16 7.43
CA MET A 57 13.94 -13.15 7.41
C MET A 57 14.43 -14.38 8.15
N SER A 58 15.11 -15.28 7.45
CA SER A 58 15.80 -16.40 8.11
C SER A 58 17.01 -15.83 8.87
N THR A 59 17.08 -16.09 10.17
CA THR A 59 18.26 -15.79 10.98
C THR A 59 18.96 -17.09 11.37
N GLY A 60 20.23 -17.01 11.79
CA GLY A 60 20.94 -18.18 12.32
C GLY A 60 20.30 -18.79 13.59
N HIS A 61 19.26 -18.16 14.13
CA HIS A 61 18.52 -18.56 15.32
C HIS A 61 17.04 -18.83 15.06
N GLY A 62 16.57 -18.74 13.81
CA GLY A 62 15.17 -18.94 13.46
C GLY A 62 14.59 -17.90 12.50
N GLY A 63 13.35 -18.09 12.09
CA GLY A 63 12.62 -17.19 11.20
C GLY A 63 12.03 -15.97 11.94
N VAL A 64 12.24 -14.77 11.41
CA VAL A 64 11.65 -13.51 11.94
C VAL A 64 10.63 -12.95 10.95
N LEU A 65 9.43 -12.62 11.43
CA LEU A 65 8.38 -12.02 10.61
C LEU A 65 8.75 -10.58 10.19
N LEU A 66 8.68 -10.30 8.89
CA LEU A 66 8.86 -8.95 8.31
C LEU A 66 7.55 -8.30 7.83
N SER A 67 6.44 -9.04 7.95
CA SER A 67 5.11 -8.54 7.62
C SER A 67 4.46 -7.90 8.83
N ASP A 68 3.71 -6.83 8.57
CA ASP A 68 2.92 -6.17 9.59
C ASP A 68 1.65 -7.02 9.85
N LEU A 69 1.18 -6.99 11.09
CA LEU A 69 -0.14 -7.48 11.47
C LEU A 69 -1.15 -6.35 11.28
N ASP A 70 -1.71 -6.29 10.08
CA ASP A 70 -2.73 -5.31 9.71
C ASP A 70 -4.11 -5.75 10.21
N LEU A 71 -4.45 -5.35 11.44
CA LEU A 71 -5.71 -5.72 12.07
C LEU A 71 -6.83 -4.75 11.65
N VAL A 72 -7.99 -5.29 11.29
CA VAL A 72 -9.21 -4.51 11.06
C VAL A 72 -10.21 -4.81 12.17
N VAL A 73 -10.50 -3.81 13.00
CA VAL A 73 -11.50 -3.88 14.06
C VAL A 73 -12.81 -3.32 13.53
N ILE A 74 -13.85 -4.13 13.59
CA ILE A 74 -15.17 -3.81 13.06
C ILE A 74 -16.18 -3.84 14.21
N ALA A 75 -16.84 -2.71 14.44
CA ALA A 75 -17.83 -2.56 15.51
C ALA A 75 -18.99 -1.65 15.08
N ALA A 76 -20.13 -1.75 15.77
CA ALA A 76 -21.24 -0.82 15.58
C ALA A 76 -20.90 0.53 16.23
N GLY A 77 -20.64 1.55 15.41
CA GLY A 77 -20.19 2.86 15.86
C GLY A 77 -18.68 3.06 15.74
N GLU A 78 -18.29 4.11 15.02
CA GLU A 78 -16.90 4.47 14.77
C GLU A 78 -16.08 4.70 16.06
N GLU A 79 -16.62 5.40 17.07
CA GLU A 79 -15.91 5.66 18.33
C GLU A 79 -15.57 4.37 19.09
N LEU A 80 -16.48 3.38 19.07
CA LEU A 80 -16.26 2.08 19.68
C LEU A 80 -15.14 1.33 18.93
N ALA A 81 -15.20 1.29 17.60
CA ALA A 81 -14.18 0.65 16.78
C ALA A 81 -12.80 1.29 17.00
N GLN A 82 -12.73 2.62 17.04
CA GLN A 82 -11.49 3.38 17.27
C GLN A 82 -10.90 3.12 18.66
N ARG A 83 -11.73 3.13 19.71
CA ARG A 83 -11.29 2.83 21.07
C ARG A 83 -10.69 1.43 21.16
N ILE A 84 -11.39 0.42 20.64
CA ILE A 84 -10.91 -0.96 20.69
C ILE A 84 -9.65 -1.14 19.85
N ALA A 85 -9.61 -0.59 18.63
CA ALA A 85 -8.42 -0.62 17.78
C ALA A 85 -7.20 0.00 18.49
N GLY A 86 -7.37 1.17 19.10
CA GLY A 86 -6.32 1.87 19.83
C GLY A 86 -5.79 1.08 21.02
N THR A 87 -6.68 0.58 21.89
CA THR A 87 -6.26 -0.21 23.06
C THR A 87 -5.66 -1.56 22.67
N LEU A 88 -6.24 -2.23 21.66
CA LEU A 88 -5.69 -3.47 21.13
C LEU A 88 -4.28 -3.26 20.57
N LYS A 89 -4.07 -2.21 19.79
CA LYS A 89 -2.75 -1.88 19.25
C LYS A 89 -1.73 -1.68 20.37
N ALA A 90 -2.06 -0.87 21.38
CA ALA A 90 -1.18 -0.59 22.49
C ALA A 90 -0.82 -1.86 23.27
N GLU A 91 -1.81 -2.70 23.58
CA GLU A 91 -1.59 -3.96 24.28
C GLU A 91 -0.71 -4.93 23.49
N MET A 92 -0.99 -5.11 22.19
CA MET A 92 -0.25 -6.07 21.37
C MET A 92 1.19 -5.62 21.15
N LEU A 93 1.46 -4.32 21.02
CA LEU A 93 2.81 -3.78 20.97
C LEU A 93 3.56 -3.96 22.30
N GLU A 94 2.87 -3.90 23.44
CA GLU A 94 3.48 -4.15 24.75
C GLU A 94 3.82 -5.63 24.95
N ARG A 95 2.91 -6.54 24.58
CA ARG A 95 3.10 -7.99 24.76
C ARG A 95 4.04 -8.62 23.74
N ARG A 96 3.94 -8.17 22.49
CA ARG A 96 4.66 -8.71 21.33
C ARG A 96 5.41 -7.60 20.60
N PRO A 97 6.39 -6.95 21.25
CA PRO A 97 7.16 -5.87 20.65
C PRO A 97 8.02 -6.33 19.46
N ASP A 98 8.22 -7.65 19.33
CA ASP A 98 8.84 -8.30 18.18
C ASP A 98 7.98 -8.22 16.90
N LEU A 99 6.68 -7.96 17.04
CA LEU A 99 5.72 -7.96 15.95
C LEU A 99 5.15 -6.55 15.69
N THR A 100 5.27 -6.08 14.45
CA THR A 100 4.71 -4.80 14.05
C THR A 100 3.19 -4.93 13.87
N THR A 101 2.42 -4.33 14.76
CA THR A 101 0.95 -4.35 14.71
C THR A 101 0.38 -3.00 14.26
N THR A 102 -0.43 -3.02 13.22
CA THR A 102 -1.26 -1.88 12.82
C THR A 102 -2.73 -2.22 13.05
N THR A 103 -3.54 -1.21 13.34
CA THR A 103 -4.97 -1.40 13.60
C THR A 103 -5.77 -0.35 12.86
N PHE A 104 -6.80 -0.79 12.16
CA PHE A 104 -7.77 0.04 11.48
C PHE A 104 -9.13 -0.13 12.15
N ALA A 105 -9.86 0.95 12.28
CA ALA A 105 -11.20 0.97 12.88
C ALA A 105 -12.24 1.21 11.80
N VAL A 106 -13.23 0.33 11.73
CA VAL A 106 -14.31 0.39 10.74
C VAL A 106 -15.65 0.26 11.44
N ASP A 107 -16.55 1.20 11.15
CA ASP A 107 -17.96 1.06 11.51
C ASP A 107 -18.63 0.00 10.64
N VAL A 108 -19.44 -0.87 11.23
CA VAL A 108 -20.31 -1.83 10.50
C VAL A 108 -21.11 -1.13 9.38
N GLY A 109 -21.58 0.10 9.60
CA GLY A 109 -22.29 0.91 8.60
C GLY A 109 -21.45 1.25 7.36
N ASN A 110 -20.12 1.18 7.46
CA ASN A 110 -19.19 1.50 6.38
C ASN A 110 -18.75 0.28 5.57
N LEU A 111 -19.10 -0.96 5.98
CA LEU A 111 -18.60 -2.18 5.33
C LEU A 111 -18.85 -2.24 3.84
N ARG A 112 -20.02 -1.76 3.37
CA ARG A 112 -20.37 -1.73 1.94
C ARG A 112 -19.58 -0.70 1.13
N ARG A 113 -18.93 0.24 1.81
CA ARG A 113 -18.15 1.32 1.22
C ARG A 113 -16.64 1.06 1.29
N LEU A 114 -16.21 0.02 1.99
CA LEU A 114 -14.82 -0.43 1.96
C LEU A 114 -14.37 -0.73 0.53
N ARG A 115 -13.14 -0.34 0.21
CA ARG A 115 -12.55 -0.49 -1.12
C ARG A 115 -11.03 -0.59 -1.08
N GLY A 116 -10.41 -0.74 -2.25
CA GLY A 116 -8.97 -0.87 -2.40
C GLY A 116 -8.45 -2.22 -1.91
N SER A 117 -7.12 -2.30 -1.81
CA SER A 117 -6.38 -3.48 -1.35
C SER A 117 -6.84 -4.00 0.00
N VAL A 118 -7.08 -3.09 0.95
CA VAL A 118 -7.54 -3.44 2.30
C VAL A 118 -8.85 -4.22 2.28
N ALA A 119 -9.83 -3.78 1.47
CA ALA A 119 -11.11 -4.49 1.38
C ALA A 119 -10.96 -5.85 0.69
N ALA A 120 -10.14 -5.93 -0.36
CA ALA A 120 -9.88 -7.18 -1.07
C ALA A 120 -9.13 -8.19 -0.19
N ASP A 121 -8.15 -7.74 0.59
CA ASP A 121 -7.41 -8.57 1.53
C ASP A 121 -8.31 -9.05 2.67
N LEU A 122 -9.10 -8.15 3.25
CA LEU A 122 -10.09 -8.47 4.28
C LEU A 122 -11.10 -9.53 3.80
N ALA A 123 -11.52 -9.46 2.54
CA ALA A 123 -12.42 -10.44 1.94
C ALA A 123 -11.84 -11.86 1.92
N GLN A 124 -10.51 -12.03 1.86
CA GLN A 124 -9.85 -13.35 1.88
C GLN A 124 -9.95 -14.04 3.24
N GLY A 125 -10.01 -13.26 4.32
CA GLY A 125 -10.09 -13.75 5.70
C GLY A 125 -11.46 -13.53 6.36
N TRP A 126 -12.48 -13.09 5.61
CA TRP A 126 -13.76 -12.66 6.19
C TRP A 126 -14.48 -13.76 6.99
N ASP A 127 -14.39 -15.00 6.53
CA ASP A 127 -15.06 -16.13 7.18
C ASP A 127 -14.25 -16.68 8.38
N GLU A 128 -13.04 -16.14 8.61
CA GLU A 128 -12.09 -16.57 9.64
C GLU A 128 -11.64 -15.38 10.53
N PRO A 129 -12.55 -14.73 11.28
CA PRO A 129 -12.15 -13.67 12.21
C PRO A 129 -11.12 -14.19 13.22
N LEU A 130 -10.14 -13.36 13.55
CA LEU A 130 -9.22 -13.61 14.66
C LEU A 130 -9.97 -13.59 16.00
N TYR A 131 -10.96 -12.71 16.14
CA TYR A 131 -11.82 -12.64 17.32
C TYR A 131 -13.25 -12.23 16.95
N GLY A 132 -14.21 -12.73 17.73
CA GLY A 132 -15.62 -12.41 17.60
C GLY A 132 -16.26 -13.10 16.40
N SER A 133 -17.22 -12.42 15.78
CA SER A 133 -17.95 -12.93 14.62
C SER A 133 -18.07 -11.86 13.56
N ALA A 134 -18.22 -12.29 12.30
CA ALA A 134 -18.55 -11.37 11.23
C ALA A 134 -19.91 -10.72 11.49
N PRO A 135 -20.01 -9.37 11.48
CA PRO A 135 -21.25 -8.65 11.75
C PRO A 135 -22.30 -8.82 10.63
N GLY A 136 -21.96 -9.53 9.55
CA GLY A 136 -22.83 -9.81 8.41
C GLY A 136 -22.06 -10.30 7.19
N PRO A 137 -22.70 -10.38 6.02
CA PRO A 137 -22.01 -10.68 4.76
C PRO A 137 -21.11 -9.51 4.35
N PHE A 138 -19.89 -9.82 3.91
CA PHE A 138 -19.00 -8.84 3.29
C PHE A 138 -19.24 -8.73 1.79
N PRO A 139 -19.31 -7.51 1.23
CA PRO A 139 -19.31 -7.36 -0.21
C PRO A 139 -17.92 -7.65 -0.73
N ARG A 140 -17.71 -8.90 -1.17
CA ARG A 140 -16.49 -9.30 -1.87
C ARG A 140 -16.41 -8.50 -3.17
N ARG A 141 -15.35 -7.71 -3.31
CA ARG A 141 -15.02 -6.97 -4.53
C ARG A 141 -13.65 -7.42 -4.99
N ASP A 142 -13.55 -7.71 -6.27
CA ASP A 142 -12.25 -7.93 -6.90
C ASP A 142 -11.53 -6.58 -7.00
N LEU A 143 -10.20 -6.62 -6.95
CA LEU A 143 -9.39 -5.46 -7.26
C LEU A 143 -9.56 -5.08 -8.72
N THR A 144 -9.75 -3.79 -8.96
CA THR A 144 -9.78 -3.19 -10.28
C THR A 144 -8.40 -2.69 -10.68
N ASP A 145 -8.19 -2.40 -11.96
CA ASP A 145 -6.97 -1.74 -12.43
C ASP A 145 -6.72 -0.41 -11.72
N ARG A 146 -7.77 0.29 -11.27
CA ARG A 146 -7.65 1.52 -10.49
C ARG A 146 -7.10 1.25 -9.09
N ASP A 147 -7.49 0.16 -8.45
CA ASP A 147 -6.95 -0.23 -7.14
C ASP A 147 -5.47 -0.65 -7.27
N HIS A 148 -5.11 -1.32 -8.37
CA HIS A 148 -3.71 -1.64 -8.67
C HIS A 148 -2.88 -0.40 -9.02
N GLU A 149 -3.45 0.56 -9.75
CA GLU A 149 -2.83 1.86 -10.00
C GLU A 149 -2.56 2.60 -8.69
N GLU A 150 -3.54 2.68 -7.78
CA GLU A 150 -3.38 3.27 -6.45
C GLU A 150 -2.24 2.61 -5.65
N LEU A 151 -2.15 1.28 -5.69
CA LEU A 151 -1.03 0.53 -5.07
C LEU A 151 0.32 0.90 -5.68
N CYS A 152 0.41 1.02 -7.01
CA CYS A 152 1.63 1.45 -7.70
C CYS A 152 2.02 2.87 -7.28
N ILE A 153 1.07 3.81 -7.24
CA ILE A 153 1.30 5.19 -6.78
C ILE A 153 1.75 5.23 -5.33
N HIS A 154 1.18 4.39 -4.47
CA HIS A 154 1.60 4.28 -3.07
C HIS A 154 3.07 3.86 -2.97
N GLN A 155 3.48 2.80 -3.68
CA GLN A 155 4.87 2.33 -3.65
C GLN A 155 5.82 3.32 -4.33
N LEU A 156 5.37 3.99 -5.39
CA LEU A 156 6.12 5.05 -6.05
C LEU A 156 6.42 6.20 -5.08
N GLY A 157 5.41 6.67 -4.35
CA GLY A 157 5.60 7.68 -3.30
C GLY A 157 6.55 7.20 -2.20
N ALA A 158 6.50 5.92 -1.82
CA ALA A 158 7.46 5.37 -0.87
C ALA A 158 8.90 5.34 -1.40
N CYS A 159 9.10 5.10 -2.70
CA CYS A 159 10.41 5.14 -3.35
C CYS A 159 10.95 6.57 -3.54
N LEU A 160 10.11 7.51 -3.94
CA LEU A 160 10.48 8.91 -4.19
C LEU A 160 10.80 9.66 -2.91
N PHE A 161 10.01 9.43 -1.87
CA PHE A 161 10.07 10.21 -0.64
C PHE A 161 10.78 9.48 0.49
N TYR A 162 11.46 8.36 0.20
CA TYR A 162 12.21 7.62 1.21
C TYR A 162 13.25 8.55 1.88
N PRO A 163 13.29 8.65 3.22
CA PRO A 163 14.23 9.54 3.90
C PRO A 163 15.68 9.21 3.52
N PRO A 164 16.58 10.21 3.44
CA PRO A 164 17.99 9.94 3.23
C PRO A 164 18.56 9.07 4.35
N ALA A 165 19.66 8.34 4.08
CA ALA A 165 20.16 7.26 4.94
C ALA A 165 20.56 7.70 6.36
N ASP A 166 20.76 9.00 6.58
CA ASP A 166 21.11 9.66 7.83
C ASP A 166 19.90 10.20 8.61
N ALA A 167 18.70 10.20 8.04
CA ALA A 167 17.48 10.63 8.71
C ALA A 167 16.80 9.43 9.41
N PRO A 168 16.50 9.53 10.73
CA PRO A 168 15.76 8.48 11.40
C PRO A 168 14.37 8.32 10.78
N CYS A 169 14.02 7.08 10.41
CA CYS A 169 12.67 6.73 9.98
C CYS A 169 11.69 6.63 11.17
N ASP A 170 12.19 6.74 12.40
CA ASP A 170 11.42 6.62 13.64
C ASP A 170 10.31 7.67 13.69
N GLY A 171 9.06 7.21 13.75
CA GLY A 171 7.86 8.06 13.78
C GLY A 171 7.20 8.30 12.42
N LEU A 172 7.87 8.02 11.30
CA LEU A 172 7.24 8.10 9.97
C LEU A 172 6.53 6.78 9.64
N ARG A 173 5.22 6.72 9.98
CA ARG A 173 4.35 5.53 9.84
C ARG A 173 4.34 4.84 8.46
N HIS A 174 4.92 5.46 7.44
CA HIS A 174 4.83 5.03 6.04
C HIS A 174 6.14 4.47 5.48
N PHE A 175 7.24 4.47 6.24
CA PHE A 175 8.53 3.94 5.77
C PHE A 175 8.96 2.73 6.59
N ARG A 176 9.14 1.60 5.91
CA ARG A 176 9.81 0.43 6.47
C ARG A 176 11.32 0.67 6.60
N PRO A 177 12.00 -0.02 7.53
CA PRO A 177 13.46 -0.09 7.55
C PRO A 177 13.99 -0.68 6.24
N GLY A 178 14.76 0.11 5.49
CA GLY A 178 15.41 -0.28 4.25
C GLY A 178 14.60 0.03 2.99
N ARG A 179 15.15 0.92 2.14
CA ARG A 179 14.59 1.31 0.84
C ARG A 179 14.32 0.12 -0.09
N GLY A 180 15.19 -0.89 -0.08
CA GLY A 180 15.13 -2.03 -0.99
C GLY A 180 13.82 -2.83 -0.92
N MET A 181 13.15 -2.89 0.24
CA MET A 181 11.86 -3.59 0.34
C MET A 181 10.71 -2.83 -0.33
N HIS A 182 10.75 -1.49 -0.33
CA HIS A 182 9.80 -0.70 -1.12
C HIS A 182 10.07 -0.87 -2.61
N ALA A 183 11.34 -0.95 -3.00
CA ALA A 183 11.73 -1.19 -4.39
C ALA A 183 11.20 -2.54 -4.91
N VAL A 184 11.36 -3.61 -4.13
CA VAL A 184 10.80 -4.93 -4.45
C VAL A 184 9.26 -4.88 -4.58
N LYS A 185 8.57 -4.22 -3.64
CA LYS A 185 7.11 -4.06 -3.70
C LYS A 185 6.66 -3.24 -4.91
N SER A 186 7.36 -2.16 -5.26
CA SER A 186 7.10 -1.38 -6.47
C SER A 186 7.13 -2.25 -7.71
N VAL A 187 8.15 -3.11 -7.86
CA VAL A 187 8.23 -4.06 -8.97
C VAL A 187 7.06 -5.05 -8.96
N LEU A 188 6.73 -5.64 -7.82
CA LEU A 188 5.64 -6.60 -7.71
C LEU A 188 4.27 -6.00 -8.02
N GLU A 189 3.96 -4.82 -7.48
CA GLU A 189 2.68 -4.15 -7.77
C GLU A 189 2.61 -3.68 -9.24
N SER A 190 3.74 -3.28 -9.83
CA SER A 190 3.81 -2.95 -11.26
C SER A 190 3.45 -4.16 -12.13
N LEU A 191 3.98 -5.34 -11.80
CA LEU A 191 3.66 -6.57 -12.52
C LEU A 191 2.19 -6.97 -12.33
N ARG A 192 1.63 -6.82 -11.12
CA ARG A 192 0.19 -7.06 -10.86
C ARG A 192 -0.70 -6.11 -11.66
N LEU A 193 -0.34 -4.83 -11.75
CA LEU A 193 -1.08 -3.86 -12.56
C LEU A 193 -1.10 -4.28 -14.03
N ARG A 194 0.02 -4.72 -14.60
CA ARG A 194 0.09 -5.15 -16.01
C ARG A 194 -0.78 -6.37 -16.29
N VAL A 195 -0.72 -7.37 -15.40
CA VAL A 195 -1.57 -8.56 -15.48
C VAL A 195 -3.05 -8.19 -15.37
N SER A 196 -3.39 -7.25 -14.47
CA SER A 196 -4.77 -6.74 -14.31
C SER A 196 -5.28 -6.01 -15.55
N VAL A 197 -4.45 -5.13 -16.15
CA VAL A 197 -4.78 -4.41 -17.40
C VAL A 197 -5.09 -5.38 -18.55
N ALA A 198 -4.45 -6.56 -18.55
CA ALA A 198 -4.74 -7.63 -19.50
C ALA A 198 -5.99 -8.47 -19.15
N GLY A 199 -6.72 -8.12 -18.10
CA GLY A 199 -7.93 -8.81 -17.65
C GLY A 199 -7.68 -10.05 -16.80
N VAL A 200 -6.43 -10.30 -16.38
CA VAL A 200 -6.06 -11.46 -15.57
C VAL A 200 -6.04 -11.08 -14.08
N ARG A 201 -6.65 -11.93 -13.25
CA ARG A 201 -6.73 -11.69 -11.80
C ARG A 201 -5.43 -12.08 -11.11
N ALA A 202 -4.83 -11.13 -10.38
CA ALA A 202 -3.64 -11.37 -9.56
C ALA A 202 -3.89 -10.99 -8.08
N PRO A 203 -4.68 -11.77 -7.31
CA PRO A 203 -5.02 -11.45 -5.93
C PRO A 203 -3.84 -11.58 -4.96
N THR A 204 -2.77 -12.29 -5.33
CA THR A 204 -1.56 -12.52 -4.52
C THR A 204 -0.32 -12.36 -5.39
N TYR A 205 0.87 -12.28 -4.80
CA TYR A 205 2.10 -12.28 -5.58
C TYR A 205 2.36 -13.64 -6.23
N ALA A 206 2.01 -14.75 -5.57
CA ALA A 206 2.11 -16.09 -6.17
C ALA A 206 1.30 -16.23 -7.46
N SER A 207 0.20 -15.48 -7.59
CA SER A 207 -0.61 -15.44 -8.82
C SER A 207 0.17 -14.92 -10.04
N LEU A 208 1.26 -14.17 -9.86
CA LEU A 208 2.13 -13.74 -10.97
C LEU A 208 2.90 -14.91 -11.61
N LEU A 209 3.04 -16.03 -10.90
CA LEU A 209 3.70 -17.24 -11.40
C LEU A 209 2.71 -18.23 -12.03
N ALA A 210 1.41 -17.93 -12.00
CA ALA A 210 0.38 -18.78 -12.58
C ALA A 210 0.46 -18.80 -14.13
N PRO A 211 -0.04 -19.86 -14.78
CA PRO A 211 -0.06 -19.95 -16.24
C PRO A 211 -0.72 -18.75 -16.94
N GLU A 212 -1.85 -18.26 -16.40
CA GLU A 212 -2.62 -17.15 -16.96
C GLU A 212 -1.81 -15.85 -16.95
N SER A 213 -1.10 -15.58 -15.86
CA SER A 213 -0.18 -14.44 -15.77
C SER A 213 1.02 -14.61 -16.71
N SER A 214 1.45 -15.85 -16.94
CA SER A 214 2.59 -16.16 -17.82
C SER A 214 2.30 -15.94 -19.30
N GLU A 215 1.03 -15.95 -19.71
CA GLU A 215 0.61 -15.59 -21.07
C GLU A 215 0.67 -14.08 -21.32
N VAL A 216 0.56 -13.28 -20.26
CA VAL A 216 0.62 -11.81 -20.31
C VAL A 216 2.07 -11.31 -20.16
N LEU A 217 2.84 -11.91 -19.25
CA LEU A 217 4.18 -11.46 -18.91
C LEU A 217 5.24 -12.07 -19.83
N ALA A 218 6.11 -11.22 -20.37
CA ALA A 218 7.28 -11.65 -21.13
C ALA A 218 8.22 -12.53 -20.27
N ALA A 219 9.11 -13.30 -20.91
CA ALA A 219 10.02 -14.22 -20.21
C ALA A 219 10.85 -13.52 -19.13
N GLU A 220 11.37 -12.33 -19.43
CA GLU A 220 12.17 -11.50 -18.54
C GLU A 220 11.34 -10.98 -17.35
N GLN A 221 10.06 -10.69 -17.58
CA GLN A 221 9.15 -10.21 -16.54
C GLN A 221 8.73 -11.33 -15.59
N ARG A 222 8.58 -12.56 -16.11
CA ARG A 222 8.31 -13.75 -15.28
C ARG A 222 9.49 -14.08 -14.39
N ASP A 223 10.71 -14.00 -14.93
CA ASP A 223 11.95 -14.17 -14.17
C ASP A 223 12.11 -13.05 -13.11
N LEU A 224 11.79 -11.80 -13.47
CA LEU A 224 11.73 -10.69 -12.52
C LEU A 224 10.71 -10.92 -11.41
N ALA A 225 9.50 -11.40 -11.74
CA ALA A 225 8.48 -11.76 -10.75
C ALA A 225 9.00 -12.81 -9.78
N HIS A 226 9.59 -13.89 -10.29
CA HIS A 226 10.15 -14.97 -9.48
C HIS A 226 11.22 -14.44 -8.51
N ARG A 227 12.18 -13.63 -9.00
CA ARG A 227 13.22 -13.04 -8.13
C ARG A 227 12.65 -12.07 -7.12
N ALA A 228 11.70 -11.22 -7.51
CA ALA A 228 11.10 -10.23 -6.61
C ALA A 228 10.27 -10.90 -5.50
N ILE A 229 9.48 -11.94 -5.83
CA ILE A 229 8.73 -12.73 -4.83
C ILE A 229 9.70 -13.37 -3.85
N ARG A 230 10.76 -14.01 -4.35
CA ARG A 230 11.78 -14.63 -3.50
C ARG A 230 12.47 -13.61 -2.58
N ALA A 231 12.90 -12.48 -3.13
CA ALA A 231 13.54 -11.41 -2.35
C ALA A 231 12.61 -10.89 -1.25
N ARG A 232 11.33 -10.72 -1.57
CA ARG A 232 10.31 -10.25 -0.62
C ARG A 232 10.00 -11.27 0.48
N GLU A 233 9.86 -12.54 0.12
CA GLU A 233 9.53 -13.61 1.06
C GLU A 233 10.68 -13.98 2.00
N LEU A 234 11.93 -13.79 1.55
CA LEU A 234 13.14 -14.09 2.33
C LEU A 234 13.77 -12.87 2.99
N GLY A 235 13.16 -11.68 2.87
CA GLY A 235 13.68 -10.46 3.48
C GLY A 235 15.03 -10.01 2.93
N ALA A 236 15.36 -10.41 1.71
CA ALA A 236 16.68 -10.22 1.10
C ALA A 236 16.55 -9.42 -0.20
N PRO A 237 16.23 -8.12 -0.14
CA PRO A 237 16.15 -7.28 -1.34
C PRO A 237 17.52 -7.21 -2.02
N LEU A 238 17.54 -7.46 -3.33
CA LEU A 238 18.71 -7.27 -4.17
C LEU A 238 18.80 -5.80 -4.61
N SER A 239 20.01 -5.26 -4.70
CA SER A 239 20.23 -3.88 -5.12
C SER A 239 19.72 -3.58 -6.53
N GLU A 240 19.61 -4.59 -7.41
CA GLU A 240 19.03 -4.41 -8.76
C GLU A 240 17.59 -3.86 -8.71
N PHE A 241 16.83 -4.16 -7.66
CA PHE A 241 15.45 -3.69 -7.56
C PHE A 241 15.36 -2.18 -7.34
N ASP A 242 16.36 -1.57 -6.71
CA ASP A 242 16.41 -0.13 -6.48
C ASP A 242 16.41 0.66 -7.80
N ASP A 243 17.10 0.13 -8.81
CA ASP A 243 17.18 0.71 -10.16
C ASP A 243 15.95 0.37 -11.00
N LEU A 244 15.30 -0.77 -10.74
CA LEU A 244 14.14 -1.25 -11.49
C LEU A 244 12.80 -0.70 -10.98
N ALA A 245 12.71 -0.24 -9.73
CA ALA A 245 11.46 0.12 -9.08
C ALA A 245 10.67 1.20 -9.84
N ILE A 246 11.28 2.38 -10.05
CA ILE A 246 10.62 3.50 -10.74
C ILE A 246 10.35 3.14 -12.22
N PRO A 247 11.31 2.61 -13.00
CA PRO A 247 11.05 2.21 -14.39
C PRO A 247 9.92 1.20 -14.54
N SER A 248 9.81 0.24 -13.62
CA SER A 248 8.73 -0.77 -13.64
C SER A 248 7.36 -0.13 -13.44
N VAL A 249 7.25 0.80 -12.48
CA VAL A 249 5.99 1.53 -12.23
C VAL A 249 5.60 2.37 -13.43
N LEU A 250 6.55 3.15 -13.99
CA LEU A 250 6.28 3.99 -15.15
C LEU A 250 5.86 3.18 -16.38
N ALA A 251 6.47 2.02 -16.60
CA ALA A 251 6.09 1.10 -17.68
C ALA A 251 4.66 0.56 -17.47
N ALA A 252 4.34 0.10 -16.25
CA ALA A 252 2.99 -0.41 -15.94
C ALA A 252 1.91 0.68 -16.05
N LEU A 253 2.22 1.91 -15.65
CA LEU A 253 1.33 3.06 -15.81
C LEU A 253 1.15 3.46 -17.29
N SER A 254 2.20 3.34 -18.09
CA SER A 254 2.11 3.57 -19.55
C SER A 254 1.17 2.56 -20.21
N ASP A 255 1.28 1.28 -19.86
CA ASP A 255 0.36 0.22 -20.31
C ASP A 255 -1.08 0.54 -19.88
N ARG A 256 -1.28 0.94 -18.61
CA ARG A 256 -2.59 1.31 -18.04
C ARG A 256 -3.23 2.53 -18.72
N LEU A 257 -2.43 3.50 -19.14
CA LEU A 257 -2.90 4.72 -19.80
C LEU A 257 -2.96 4.57 -21.32
N GLY A 258 -2.51 3.45 -21.88
CA GLY A 258 -2.50 3.20 -23.32
C GLY A 258 -1.58 4.15 -24.10
N CYS A 259 -0.49 4.60 -23.48
CA CYS A 259 0.46 5.53 -24.10
C CYS A 259 1.83 4.86 -24.34
N SER A 260 2.62 5.42 -25.24
CA SER A 260 4.01 4.97 -25.42
C SER A 260 4.81 5.19 -24.12
N PRO A 261 5.79 4.32 -23.80
CA PRO A 261 6.62 4.43 -22.60
C PRO A 261 7.72 5.49 -22.76
N THR A 262 7.35 6.69 -23.20
CA THR A 262 8.23 7.86 -23.28
C THR A 262 7.80 8.86 -22.22
N GLN A 263 8.76 9.59 -21.67
CA GLN A 263 8.51 10.63 -20.66
C GLN A 263 7.44 11.64 -21.14
N ALA A 264 7.57 12.14 -22.37
CA ALA A 264 6.65 13.13 -22.91
C ALA A 264 5.22 12.59 -23.09
N SER A 265 5.07 11.36 -23.57
CA SER A 265 3.74 10.75 -23.73
C SER A 265 3.07 10.44 -22.40
N LEU A 266 3.84 9.92 -21.42
CA LEU A 266 3.29 9.62 -20.10
C LEU A 266 2.92 10.90 -19.34
N ALA A 267 3.75 11.94 -19.38
CA ALA A 267 3.44 13.23 -18.77
C ALA A 267 2.15 13.82 -19.34
N ARG A 268 2.00 13.83 -20.67
CA ARG A 268 0.77 14.30 -21.33
C ARG A 268 -0.45 13.46 -20.93
N ALA A 269 -0.33 12.13 -20.93
CA ALA A 269 -1.43 11.25 -20.55
C ALA A 269 -1.89 11.48 -19.10
N VAL A 270 -0.95 11.73 -18.19
CA VAL A 270 -1.24 12.08 -16.79
C VAL A 270 -1.93 13.43 -16.71
N GLU A 271 -1.38 14.47 -17.33
CA GLU A 271 -1.97 15.82 -17.36
C GLU A 271 -3.40 15.82 -17.92
N ASP A 272 -3.63 15.09 -19.01
CA ASP A 272 -4.94 14.95 -19.65
C ASP A 272 -5.93 14.26 -18.71
N ARG A 273 -5.49 13.22 -18.00
CA ARG A 273 -6.33 12.48 -17.05
C ARG A 273 -6.78 13.33 -15.86
N VAL A 274 -5.93 14.23 -15.36
CA VAL A 274 -6.23 15.05 -14.18
C VAL A 274 -6.72 16.46 -14.51
N ARG A 275 -6.82 16.83 -15.80
CA ARG A 275 -7.22 18.16 -16.25
C ARG A 275 -8.54 18.62 -15.63
N ASP A 276 -9.52 17.73 -15.60
CA ASP A 276 -10.87 17.99 -15.14
C ASP A 276 -11.18 17.32 -13.79
N LEU A 277 -10.18 16.65 -13.18
CA LEU A 277 -10.34 16.00 -11.89
C LEU A 277 -9.98 16.97 -10.76
N THR A 278 -10.81 16.97 -9.73
CA THR A 278 -10.55 17.65 -8.47
C THR A 278 -10.35 16.62 -7.35
N GLY A 279 -9.60 17.01 -6.32
CA GLY A 279 -9.33 16.21 -5.12
C GLY A 279 -7.87 15.81 -4.97
N VAL A 280 -7.46 15.61 -3.72
CA VAL A 280 -6.08 15.27 -3.34
C VAL A 280 -5.60 13.91 -3.90
N LEU A 281 -6.49 12.92 -4.08
CA LEU A 281 -6.09 11.60 -4.60
C LEU A 281 -5.60 11.64 -6.06
N PRO A 282 -6.37 12.14 -7.04
CA PRO A 282 -5.89 12.27 -8.42
C PRO A 282 -4.71 13.25 -8.52
N LEU A 283 -4.72 14.33 -7.72
CA LEU A 283 -3.60 15.28 -7.68
C LEU A 283 -2.29 14.61 -7.26
N PHE A 284 -2.27 13.94 -6.09
CA PHE A 284 -1.06 13.29 -5.60
C PHE A 284 -0.57 12.22 -6.56
N SER A 285 -1.49 11.46 -7.16
CA SER A 285 -1.14 10.45 -8.17
C SER A 285 -0.43 11.07 -9.37
N ALA A 286 -0.95 12.17 -9.92
CA ALA A 286 -0.29 12.87 -11.01
C ALA A 286 1.07 13.45 -10.61
N LEU A 287 1.16 14.10 -9.44
CA LEU A 287 2.40 14.68 -8.94
C LEU A 287 3.49 13.61 -8.74
N ALA A 288 3.14 12.46 -8.16
CA ALA A 288 4.08 11.36 -7.97
C ALA A 288 4.62 10.83 -9.31
N VAL A 289 3.77 10.68 -10.34
CA VAL A 289 4.22 10.22 -11.66
C VAL A 289 5.10 11.25 -12.35
N LEU A 290 4.70 12.53 -12.33
CA LEU A 290 5.48 13.61 -12.94
C LEU A 290 6.84 13.79 -12.25
N LEU A 291 6.90 13.66 -10.92
CA LEU A 291 8.16 13.66 -10.18
C LEU A 291 9.04 12.44 -10.54
N ALA A 292 8.45 11.27 -10.69
CA ALA A 292 9.17 10.05 -11.06
C ALA A 292 9.76 10.08 -12.47
N LEU A 293 9.15 10.86 -13.38
CA LEU A 293 9.67 11.09 -14.72
C LEU A 293 10.95 11.92 -14.74
N GLY A 294 11.32 12.56 -13.63
CA GLY A 294 12.58 13.30 -13.45
C GLY A 294 12.34 14.77 -13.10
N PRO A 295 12.63 15.19 -11.86
CA PRO A 295 12.63 16.61 -11.51
C PRO A 295 13.78 17.33 -12.24
N GLY A 296 13.54 18.55 -12.73
CA GLY A 296 14.56 19.35 -13.42
C GLY A 296 14.45 19.40 -14.95
N ASP A 297 13.48 18.69 -15.54
CA ASP A 297 13.04 18.96 -16.91
C ASP A 297 12.05 20.15 -16.90
N PRO A 298 12.37 21.30 -17.52
CA PRO A 298 11.55 22.52 -17.40
C PRO A 298 10.06 22.34 -17.73
N PRO A 299 9.65 21.56 -18.75
CA PRO A 299 8.25 21.25 -19.03
C PRO A 299 7.57 20.46 -17.90
N LEU A 300 8.24 19.46 -17.32
CA LEU A 300 7.69 18.69 -16.19
C LEU A 300 7.53 19.54 -14.95
N ASP A 301 8.55 20.35 -14.62
CA ASP A 301 8.48 21.23 -13.47
C ASP A 301 7.37 22.28 -13.64
N ALA A 302 7.15 22.77 -14.86
CA ALA A 302 6.01 23.64 -15.18
C ALA A 302 4.66 22.92 -15.01
N ALA A 303 4.54 21.67 -15.44
CA ALA A 303 3.34 20.86 -15.26
C ALA A 303 3.02 20.60 -13.78
N ILE A 304 4.03 20.25 -12.98
CA ILE A 304 3.92 20.06 -11.53
C ILE A 304 3.44 21.36 -10.86
N ARG A 305 4.10 22.49 -11.14
CA ARG A 305 3.68 23.80 -10.59
C ARG A 305 2.27 24.18 -11.04
N GLY A 306 1.91 23.93 -12.29
CA GLY A 306 0.57 24.18 -12.81
C GLY A 306 -0.52 23.35 -12.09
N LEU A 307 -0.22 22.09 -11.76
CA LEU A 307 -1.12 21.24 -10.97
C LEU A 307 -1.27 21.75 -9.54
N LEU A 308 -0.16 22.07 -8.86
CA LEU A 308 -0.19 22.60 -7.50
C LEU A 308 -0.95 23.94 -7.44
N ALA A 309 -0.73 24.84 -8.41
CA ALA A 309 -1.37 26.15 -8.46
C ALA A 309 -2.89 26.09 -8.68
N ARG A 310 -3.40 25.02 -9.29
CA ARG A 310 -4.86 24.80 -9.46
C ARG A 310 -5.52 24.15 -8.25
N THR A 311 -4.74 23.68 -7.29
CA THR A 311 -5.24 22.96 -6.11
C THR A 311 -5.76 23.94 -5.07
N SER A 312 -7.01 23.77 -4.65
CA SER A 312 -7.66 24.61 -3.65
C SER A 312 -7.19 24.32 -2.23
N ASP A 313 -7.31 25.30 -1.35
CA ASP A 313 -7.03 25.17 0.09
C ASP A 313 -7.86 24.07 0.78
N ALA A 314 -9.04 23.77 0.24
CA ALA A 314 -9.92 22.74 0.76
C ALA A 314 -9.40 21.32 0.45
N GLU A 315 -8.56 21.15 -0.58
CA GLU A 315 -8.03 19.86 -1.00
C GLU A 315 -6.73 19.49 -0.26
N LEU A 316 -5.91 20.49 0.11
CA LEU A 316 -4.68 20.32 0.88
C LEU A 316 -4.72 21.16 2.16
N PRO A 317 -5.67 20.89 3.09
CA PRO A 317 -5.91 21.77 4.23
C PRO A 317 -4.73 21.81 5.21
N THR A 318 -3.96 20.72 5.32
CA THR A 318 -2.80 20.58 6.20
C THR A 318 -1.55 21.14 5.52
N SER A 319 -1.42 20.91 4.22
CA SER A 319 -0.18 21.13 3.47
C SER A 319 -0.19 22.40 2.61
N ARG A 320 -1.02 23.39 2.96
CA ARG A 320 -1.13 24.68 2.25
C ARG A 320 0.20 25.41 2.14
N SER A 321 0.93 25.51 3.25
CA SER A 321 2.24 26.18 3.28
C SER A 321 3.24 25.47 2.38
N ALA A 322 3.25 24.14 2.38
CA ALA A 322 4.10 23.34 1.52
C ALA A 322 3.74 23.52 0.03
N ARG A 323 2.44 23.52 -0.31
CA ARG A 323 1.95 23.83 -1.66
C ARG A 323 2.45 25.19 -2.12
N ASP A 324 2.25 26.24 -1.34
CA ASP A 324 2.59 27.62 -1.73
C ASP A 324 4.11 27.79 -1.93
N GLN A 325 4.91 27.14 -1.09
CA GLN A 325 6.37 27.11 -1.23
C GLN A 325 6.81 26.37 -2.51
N LEU A 326 6.21 25.20 -2.81
CA LEU A 326 6.52 24.46 -4.03
C LEU A 326 6.08 25.19 -5.30
N VAL A 327 4.96 25.92 -5.25
CA VAL A 327 4.49 26.77 -6.36
C VAL A 327 5.47 27.93 -6.61
N SER A 328 6.01 28.51 -5.54
CA SER A 328 6.92 29.66 -5.60
C SER A 328 8.41 29.30 -5.80
N ALA A 329 8.77 28.01 -5.77
CA ALA A 329 10.12 27.53 -6.04
C ALA A 329 10.59 27.98 -7.44
N ALA A 330 11.55 28.91 -7.46
CA ALA A 330 11.86 29.74 -8.61
C ALA A 330 12.74 29.06 -9.68
N SER A 331 13.46 27.97 -9.35
CA SER A 331 14.39 27.32 -10.29
C SER A 331 13.91 25.94 -10.74
N PRO A 332 14.11 25.58 -12.02
CA PRO A 332 14.02 24.20 -12.46
C PRO A 332 14.97 23.30 -11.66
N GLY A 333 14.50 22.13 -11.22
CA GLY A 333 15.27 21.16 -10.43
C GLY A 333 15.12 21.29 -8.90
N ASP A 334 14.64 22.44 -8.40
CA ASP A 334 14.46 22.66 -6.95
C ASP A 334 13.34 21.78 -6.36
N LEU A 335 12.37 21.36 -7.19
CA LEU A 335 11.25 20.52 -6.73
C LEU A 335 11.71 19.18 -6.15
N GLY A 336 12.82 18.62 -6.64
CA GLY A 336 13.36 17.35 -6.13
C GLY A 336 14.04 17.46 -4.76
N VAL A 337 14.45 18.65 -4.32
CA VAL A 337 15.19 18.85 -3.07
C VAL A 337 14.30 19.16 -1.86
N HIS A 338 13.02 19.45 -2.08
CA HIS A 338 12.06 19.83 -1.04
C HIS A 338 11.33 18.64 -0.39
N LEU A 339 12.07 17.58 -0.04
CA LEU A 339 11.49 16.35 0.51
C LEU A 339 10.49 16.58 1.66
N PRO A 340 10.76 17.45 2.66
CA PRO A 340 9.78 17.71 3.72
C PRO A 340 8.44 18.24 3.22
N LEU A 341 8.44 19.13 2.22
CA LEU A 341 7.21 19.69 1.66
C LEU A 341 6.37 18.63 0.93
N TRP A 342 7.03 17.66 0.28
CA TRP A 342 6.34 16.54 -0.35
C TRP A 342 5.78 15.54 0.66
N LEU A 343 6.47 15.36 1.79
CA LEU A 343 5.95 14.54 2.90
C LEU A 343 4.67 15.15 3.49
N ASP A 344 4.60 16.47 3.63
CA ASP A 344 3.37 17.15 4.05
C ASP A 344 2.23 16.89 3.05
N ILE A 345 2.45 17.07 1.75
CA ILE A 345 1.41 16.80 0.73
C ILE A 345 0.97 15.33 0.78
N ARG A 346 1.90 14.41 1.03
CA ARG A 346 1.62 12.98 1.16
C ARG A 346 0.75 12.65 2.38
N GLU A 347 0.82 13.43 3.47
CA GLU A 347 -0.03 13.25 4.65
C GLU A 347 -1.50 13.54 4.34
N ASP A 348 -1.80 14.63 3.65
CA ASP A 348 -3.16 14.96 3.19
C ASP A 348 -3.70 13.86 2.25
N TYR A 349 -2.85 13.33 1.36
CA TYR A 349 -3.18 12.17 0.53
C TYR A 349 -3.57 10.94 1.36
N TYR A 350 -2.76 10.55 2.35
CA TYR A 350 -3.04 9.37 3.17
C TYR A 350 -4.27 9.51 4.03
N THR A 351 -4.52 10.69 4.57
CA THR A 351 -5.73 10.99 5.33
C THR A 351 -6.95 10.76 4.46
N ARG A 352 -6.97 11.36 3.27
CA ARG A 352 -8.08 11.20 2.33
C ARG A 352 -8.23 9.76 1.84
N LEU A 353 -7.11 9.08 1.59
CA LEU A 353 -7.07 7.70 1.15
C LEU A 353 -7.66 6.77 2.21
N GLY A 354 -7.31 6.99 3.48
CA GLY A 354 -7.88 6.27 4.61
C GLY A 354 -9.41 6.41 4.66
N ASP A 355 -9.93 7.63 4.66
CA ASP A 355 -11.39 7.86 4.69
C ASP A 355 -12.14 7.19 3.54
N THR A 356 -11.48 7.15 2.38
CA THR A 356 -11.91 6.51 1.15
C THR A 356 -11.95 4.98 1.29
N ASN A 357 -10.84 4.36 1.69
CA ASN A 357 -10.68 2.91 1.75
C ASN A 357 -11.44 2.30 2.93
N PHE A 358 -11.61 3.06 4.02
CA PHE A 358 -12.41 2.69 5.19
C PHE A 358 -13.88 3.10 5.11
N GLY A 359 -14.33 3.59 3.94
CA GLY A 359 -15.73 3.83 3.63
C GLY A 359 -16.38 4.98 4.42
N ARG A 360 -15.60 5.87 5.01
CA ARG A 360 -16.09 7.08 5.72
C ARG A 360 -16.64 8.10 4.73
N VAL A 361 -16.04 8.19 3.54
CA VAL A 361 -16.49 9.09 2.47
C VAL A 361 -16.76 8.31 1.18
N ALA A 362 -17.79 8.72 0.44
CA ALA A 362 -18.09 8.17 -0.88
C ALA A 362 -16.92 8.42 -1.86
N ASP A 363 -16.77 7.57 -2.88
CA ASP A 363 -15.71 7.74 -3.87
C ASP A 363 -15.85 9.10 -4.58
N PRO A 364 -14.88 10.02 -4.43
CA PRO A 364 -14.90 11.28 -5.17
C PRO A 364 -14.70 11.06 -6.68
N GLY A 365 -14.18 9.91 -7.11
CA GLY A 365 -13.94 9.57 -8.51
C GLY A 365 -15.10 8.83 -9.21
N GLY A 366 -16.32 8.99 -8.73
CA GLY A 366 -17.51 8.38 -9.33
C GLY A 366 -17.89 9.00 -10.67
N HIS A 367 -17.25 8.58 -11.76
CA HIS A 367 -17.96 8.48 -13.04
C HIS A 367 -18.54 7.07 -13.14
N ARG A 368 -19.86 7.03 -13.39
CA ARG A 368 -20.55 5.85 -13.91
C ARG A 368 -19.99 5.45 -15.26
#